data_AF-A0A7S2XY66-F1
#
_entry.id   AF-A0A7S2XY66-F1
#
_cell.length_a   1.000
_cell.length_b   1.000
_cell.length_c   1.000
_cell.angle_alpha   90.00
_cell.angle_beta   90.00
_cell.angle_gamma   90.00
#
_symmetry.space_group_name_H-M   'P 1'
#
loop_
_entity.id
_entity.type
_entity.pdbx_description
1 polymer ?
#
loop_
_entity_poly.entity_id
_entity_poly.type
_entity_poly.pdbx_seq_one_letter_code
_entity_poly.pdbx_strand_id
1 'polypeptide(L)'
;GGQNSSSGTSQATADPDPSILLYNLALLHFQEKRYGECRRVLEHLYLNIEPVDEDLALHICFLLLDVLIHTARGNLYTAGEVDRFAQQTATILAFLEKPHALNSSSGSSGRGGGDEGAG
;
A
#
# COMPACT_ATOMS: atom_id res chain seq x y z
N GLY A 1 4.85 53.59 22.09
CA GLY A 1 4.90 52.18 22.52
C GLY A 1 4.35 51.32 21.41
N GLY A 2 5.22 50.64 20.66
CA GLY A 2 4.82 49.73 19.59
C GLY A 2 4.61 48.33 20.14
N GLN A 3 3.43 47.75 19.88
CA GLN A 3 3.10 46.37 20.22
C GLN A 3 3.53 45.50 19.04
N ASN A 4 4.60 44.72 19.23
CA ASN A 4 5.02 43.70 18.29
C ASN A 4 4.27 42.41 18.63
N SER A 5 3.13 42.18 17.98
CA SER A 5 2.43 40.89 18.03
C SER A 5 3.20 39.91 17.13
N SER A 6 4.24 39.29 17.67
CA SER A 6 4.88 38.14 17.03
C SER A 6 3.98 36.92 17.22
N SER A 7 3.07 36.73 16.26
CA SER A 7 2.38 35.46 16.05
C SER A 7 3.42 34.42 15.64
N GLY A 8 4.08 33.81 16.61
CA GLY A 8 4.90 32.63 16.40
C GLY A 8 3.98 31.51 15.96
N THR A 9 3.81 31.35 14.65
CA THR A 9 3.34 30.10 14.06
C THR A 9 4.37 29.05 14.44
N SER A 10 4.12 28.31 15.52
CA SER A 10 4.76 27.02 15.75
C SER A 10 4.40 26.16 14.56
N GLN A 11 5.26 26.20 13.55
CA GLN A 11 5.21 25.31 12.42
C GLN A 11 5.53 23.94 13.02
N ALA A 12 4.47 23.22 13.41
CA ALA A 12 4.56 21.83 13.78
C ALA A 12 5.17 21.13 12.58
N THR A 13 6.46 20.81 12.66
CA THR A 13 7.07 19.83 11.78
C THR A 13 6.34 18.54 12.11
N ALA A 14 5.26 18.26 11.39
CA ALA A 14 4.56 16.99 11.51
C ALA A 14 5.63 15.92 11.28
N ASP A 15 5.93 15.13 12.33
CA ASP A 15 6.89 14.06 12.21
C ASP A 15 6.43 13.18 11.03
N PRO A 16 7.33 12.88 10.07
CA PRO A 16 6.96 12.08 8.92
C PRO A 16 6.41 10.74 9.38
N ASP A 17 5.28 10.32 8.78
CA ASP A 17 4.65 9.05 9.10
C ASP A 17 5.70 7.93 9.03
N PRO A 18 5.95 7.20 10.14
CA PRO A 18 6.98 6.16 10.18
C PRO A 18 6.76 5.10 9.09
N SER A 19 5.51 4.88 8.66
CA SER A 19 5.14 3.95 7.59
C SER A 19 5.70 4.39 6.23
N ILE A 20 5.63 5.70 5.95
CA ILE A 20 6.18 6.29 4.72
C ILE A 20 7.71 6.20 4.71
N LEU A 21 8.35 6.46 5.85
CA LEU A 21 9.81 6.34 5.97
C LEU A 21 10.27 4.90 5.74
N LEU A 22 9.59 3.93 6.36
CA LEU A 22 9.89 2.51 6.20
C LEU A 22 9.63 2.03 4.77
N TYR A 23 8.57 2.52 4.11
CA TYR A 23 8.31 2.22 2.70
C TYR A 23 9.41 2.75 1.80
N ASN A 24 9.84 3.99 2.01
CA ASN A 24 10.95 4.59 1.25
C ASN A 24 12.27 3.84 1.48
N LEU A 25 12.54 3.38 2.70
CA LEU A 25 13.68 2.52 3.01
C LEU A 25 13.60 1.18 2.26
N ALA A 26 12.42 0.56 2.21
CA ALA A 26 12.21 -0.65 1.43
C ALA A 26 12.45 -0.41 -0.06
N LEU A 27 11.98 0.71 -0.60
CA LEU A 27 12.19 1.08 -2.00
C LEU A 27 13.68 1.27 -2.33
N LEU A 28 14.45 1.90 -1.44
CA LEU A 28 15.91 2.01 -1.58
C LEU A 28 16.57 0.62 -1.61
N HIS A 29 16.20 -0.28 -0.70
CA HIS A 29 16.69 -1.66 -0.73
C HIS A 29 16.32 -2.40 -2.01
N PHE A 30 15.14 -2.14 -2.57
CA PHE A 30 14.73 -2.69 -3.87
C PHE A 30 15.63 -2.18 -5.00
N GLN A 31 15.94 -0.88 -5.03
CA GLN A 31 16.86 -0.28 -6.02
C GLN A 31 18.28 -0.83 -5.90
N GLU A 32 18.75 -1.13 -4.67
CA GLU A 32 20.04 -1.79 -4.41
C GLU A 32 20.04 -3.29 -4.72
N LYS A 33 18.92 -3.86 -5.20
CA LYS A 33 18.73 -5.30 -5.44
C LYS A 33 18.87 -6.16 -4.17
N ARG A 34 18.71 -5.56 -2.99
CA ARG A 34 18.75 -6.23 -1.69
C ARG A 34 17.35 -6.74 -1.33
N TYR A 35 16.86 -7.68 -2.13
CA TYR A 35 15.48 -8.19 -2.02
C TYR A 35 15.16 -8.82 -0.66
N GLY A 36 16.13 -9.45 0.01
CA GLY A 36 15.94 -10.02 1.35
C GLY A 36 15.65 -8.97 2.43
N GLU A 37 16.39 -7.86 2.42
CA GLU A 37 16.21 -6.76 3.38
C GLU A 37 14.95 -5.95 3.07
N CYS A 38 14.71 -5.68 1.78
CA CYS A 38 13.49 -5.04 1.30
C CYS A 38 12.25 -5.80 1.78
N ARG A 39 12.26 -7.12 1.59
CA ARG A 39 11.16 -8.00 1.99
C ARG A 39 10.91 -7.97 3.50
N ARG A 40 11.95 -8.01 4.35
CA ARG A 40 11.77 -7.92 5.82
C ARG A 40 11.07 -6.64 6.25
N VAL A 41 11.46 -5.51 5.64
CA VAL A 41 10.86 -4.20 5.96
C VAL A 41 9.40 -4.15 5.49
N LEU A 42 9.10 -4.68 4.31
CA LEU A 42 7.74 -4.72 3.76
C LEU A 42 6.83 -5.70 4.51
N GLU A 43 7.32 -6.86 4.95
CA GLU A 43 6.55 -7.80 5.79
C GLU A 43 6.16 -7.14 7.12
N HIS A 44 7.08 -6.37 7.72
CA HIS A 44 6.79 -5.63 8.94
C HIS A 44 5.74 -4.54 8.73
N LEU A 45 5.77 -3.86 7.59
CA LEU A 45 4.75 -2.88 7.20
C LEU A 45 3.39 -3.55 6.93
N TYR A 46 3.40 -4.69 6.24
CA TYR A 46 2.19 -5.44 5.91
C TYR A 46 1.47 -5.99 7.15
N LEU A 47 2.20 -6.35 8.21
CA LEU A 47 1.61 -6.74 9.50
C LEU A 47 0.98 -5.58 10.27
N ASN A 48 1.39 -4.33 9.98
CA ASN A 48 0.89 -3.12 10.61
C ASN A 48 0.10 -2.26 9.62
N ILE A 49 -0.62 -2.87 8.67
CA ILE A 49 -1.31 -2.16 7.58
C ILE A 49 -2.61 -1.48 8.03
N GLU A 50 -3.13 -1.85 9.21
CA GLU A 50 -4.43 -1.42 9.73
C GLU A 50 -4.52 0.07 10.17
N PRO A 51 -3.43 0.71 10.68
CA PRO A 51 -3.38 2.16 10.84
C PRO A 51 -2.94 2.93 9.59
N VAL A 52 -2.64 2.24 8.48
CA VAL A 52 -1.98 2.83 7.30
C VAL A 52 -3.02 3.26 6.27
N ASP A 53 -2.75 4.37 5.58
CA ASP A 53 -3.56 4.86 4.47
C ASP A 53 -3.72 3.76 3.40
N GLU A 54 -4.93 3.62 2.85
CA GLU A 54 -5.26 2.59 1.86
C GLU A 54 -4.36 2.69 0.63
N ASP A 55 -4.04 3.91 0.21
CA ASP A 55 -3.08 4.16 -0.86
C ASP A 55 -1.70 3.59 -0.52
N LEU A 56 -1.20 3.82 0.69
CA LEU A 56 0.10 3.31 1.12
C LEU A 56 0.08 1.78 1.29
N ALA A 57 -1.03 1.20 1.76
CA ALA A 57 -1.23 -0.24 1.82
C ALA A 57 -1.12 -0.91 0.44
N LEU A 58 -1.71 -0.30 -0.60
CA LEU A 58 -1.60 -0.76 -1.97
C LEU A 58 -0.17 -0.67 -2.49
N HIS A 59 0.52 0.46 -2.27
CA HIS A 59 1.93 0.62 -2.66
C HIS A 59 2.82 -0.45 -1.99
N ILE A 60 2.59 -0.75 -0.70
CA ILE A 60 3.29 -1.83 0.02
C ILE A 60 3.00 -3.19 -0.65
N CYS A 61 1.75 -3.49 -0.98
CA CYS A 61 1.37 -4.76 -1.62
C CYS A 61 2.01 -4.92 -3.01
N PHE A 62 1.97 -3.89 -3.85
CA PHE A 62 2.58 -3.92 -5.17
C PHE A 62 4.10 -4.06 -5.11
N LEU A 63 4.76 -3.28 -4.24
CA LEU A 63 6.21 -3.39 -4.07
C LEU A 63 6.62 -4.77 -3.52
N LEU A 64 5.82 -5.35 -2.63
CA LEU A 64 6.06 -6.69 -2.12
C LEU A 64 5.91 -7.75 -3.22
N LEU A 65 4.91 -7.62 -4.11
CA LEU A 65 4.77 -8.48 -5.29
C LEU A 65 5.97 -8.34 -6.25
N ASP A 66 6.45 -7.12 -6.50
CA ASP A 66 7.61 -6.89 -7.35
C ASP A 66 8.89 -7.51 -6.77
N VAL A 67 9.15 -7.32 -5.47
CA VAL A 67 10.25 -7.96 -4.74
C VAL A 67 10.18 -9.47 -4.85
N LEU A 68 8.96 -10.01 -4.72
CA LEU A 68 8.70 -11.42 -4.86
C LEU A 68 9.07 -11.85 -6.30
N ILE A 69 8.50 -11.24 -7.34
CA ILE A 69 8.77 -11.59 -8.74
C ILE A 69 10.28 -11.52 -9.06
N HIS A 70 10.99 -10.50 -8.58
CA HIS A 70 12.43 -10.38 -8.76
C HIS A 70 13.23 -11.47 -8.06
N THR A 71 12.83 -11.83 -6.83
CA THR A 71 13.43 -12.95 -6.08
C THR A 71 13.20 -14.27 -6.82
N ALA A 72 12.01 -14.47 -7.38
CA ALA A 72 11.66 -15.66 -8.15
C ALA A 72 12.46 -15.81 -9.44
N ARG A 73 12.66 -14.71 -10.16
CA ARG A 73 13.39 -14.69 -11.43
C ARG A 73 14.90 -14.85 -11.26
N GLY A 74 15.45 -14.44 -10.12
CA GLY A 74 16.89 -14.40 -9.89
C GLY A 74 17.44 -15.51 -9.01
N ASN A 75 16.65 -16.08 -8.08
CA ASN A 75 17.23 -16.67 -6.87
C ASN A 75 16.42 -17.79 -6.18
N LEU A 76 15.38 -18.38 -6.79
CA LEU A 76 14.70 -19.55 -6.18
C LEU A 76 15.47 -20.83 -6.51
N TYR A 77 16.28 -21.31 -5.55
CA TYR A 77 17.11 -22.50 -5.75
C TYR A 77 16.50 -23.76 -5.12
N THR A 78 15.48 -23.61 -4.26
CA THR A 78 14.90 -24.73 -3.51
C THR A 78 13.37 -24.78 -3.57
N ALA A 79 12.82 -26.00 -3.62
CA ALA A 79 11.38 -26.23 -3.66
C ALA A 79 10.63 -25.61 -2.46
N GLY A 80 11.25 -25.62 -1.26
CA GLY A 80 10.67 -25.02 -0.07
C GLY A 80 10.59 -23.49 -0.10
N GLU A 81 11.51 -22.82 -0.81
CA GLU A 81 11.42 -21.38 -1.04
C GLU A 81 10.30 -21.04 -2.02
N VAL A 82 10.11 -21.86 -3.06
CA VAL A 82 9.01 -21.72 -4.03
C VAL A 82 7.65 -21.88 -3.35
N ASP A 83 7.48 -22.87 -2.46
CA ASP A 83 6.22 -23.07 -1.75
C ASP A 83 5.90 -21.91 -0.79
N ARG A 84 6.89 -21.49 0.01
CA ARG A 84 6.73 -20.32 0.89
C ARG A 84 6.42 -19.06 0.09
N PHE A 85 7.08 -18.89 -1.04
CA PHE A 85 6.87 -17.79 -1.94
C PHE A 85 5.45 -17.78 -2.53
N ALA A 86 4.97 -18.94 -2.99
CA ALA A 86 3.62 -19.10 -3.51
C ALA A 86 2.57 -18.80 -2.43
N GLN A 87 2.79 -19.28 -1.20
CA GLN A 87 1.89 -19.02 -0.07
C GLN A 87 1.82 -17.52 0.28
N GLN A 88 2.95 -16.83 0.27
CA GLN A 88 2.99 -15.38 0.51
C GLN A 88 2.30 -14.59 -0.60
N THR A 89 2.59 -14.92 -1.86
CA THR A 89 1.94 -14.29 -3.02
C THR A 89 0.43 -14.48 -2.96
N ALA A 90 -0.04 -15.68 -2.64
CA ALA A 90 -1.46 -15.97 -2.49
C ALA A 90 -2.12 -15.15 -1.38
N THR A 91 -1.40 -14.90 -0.27
CA THR A 91 -1.91 -14.07 0.83
C THR A 91 -2.09 -12.61 0.42
N ILE A 92 -1.12 -12.06 -0.33
CA ILE A 92 -1.18 -10.68 -0.84
C ILE A 92 -2.30 -10.55 -1.88
N LEU A 93 -2.41 -11.52 -2.79
CA LEU A 93 -3.49 -11.55 -3.78
C LEU A 93 -4.87 -11.64 -3.11
N ALA A 94 -5.02 -12.47 -2.09
CA ALA A 94 -6.27 -12.56 -1.32
C ALA A 94 -6.61 -11.24 -0.59
N PHE A 95 -5.60 -10.46 -0.18
CA PHE A 95 -5.81 -9.12 0.38
C PHE A 95 -6.31 -8.13 -0.69
N LEU A 96 -5.76 -8.19 -1.91
CA LEU A 96 -6.18 -7.38 -3.05
C LEU A 96 -7.54 -7.80 -3.63
N GLU A 97 -7.93 -9.08 -3.50
CA GLU A 97 -9.22 -9.60 -3.96
C GLU A 97 -10.39 -9.25 -3.04
N LYS A 98 -10.12 -8.95 -1.76
CA LYS A 98 -11.17 -8.46 -0.86
C LYS A 98 -11.65 -7.08 -1.35
N PRO A 99 -12.96 -6.83 -1.39
CA PRO A 99 -13.54 -5.60 -1.94
C PRO A 99 -13.32 -4.43 -0.97
N HIS A 100 -12.09 -3.92 -0.90
CA HIS A 100 -11.77 -2.71 -0.15
C HIS A 100 -11.39 -1.56 -1.10
N ALA A 101 -10.72 -1.79 -2.23
CA ALA A 101 -10.18 -0.67 -3.05
C ALA A 101 -10.66 -0.55 -4.52
N LEU A 102 -11.39 -1.52 -5.11
CA LEU A 102 -11.63 -1.51 -6.58
C LEU A 102 -13.09 -1.39 -7.05
N ASN A 103 -14.09 -1.48 -6.16
CA ASN A 103 -15.51 -1.44 -6.58
C ASN A 103 -16.27 -0.17 -6.20
N SER A 104 -15.57 0.92 -5.87
CA SER A 104 -16.20 2.26 -5.79
C SER A 104 -16.13 3.00 -7.13
N SER A 105 -16.22 2.29 -8.26
CA SER A 105 -16.68 2.92 -9.50
C SER A 105 -18.17 3.24 -9.35
N SER A 106 -18.43 4.39 -8.72
CA SER A 106 -19.55 5.27 -9.09
C SER A 106 -20.91 4.60 -9.29
N GLY A 107 -21.43 3.98 -8.23
CA GLY A 107 -22.87 3.80 -8.03
C GLY A 107 -23.56 5.14 -7.72
N SER A 108 -23.69 6.01 -8.71
CA SER A 108 -24.51 7.23 -8.68
C SER A 108 -24.77 7.67 -10.12
N SER A 109 -25.88 7.27 -10.75
CA SER A 109 -27.12 8.02 -10.56
C SER A 109 -28.34 7.15 -10.83
N GLY A 110 -29.12 6.88 -9.78
CA GLY A 110 -30.53 6.57 -9.92
C GLY A 110 -31.32 7.84 -10.27
N ARG A 111 -32.06 7.79 -11.38
CA ARG A 111 -33.36 8.45 -11.63
C ARG A 111 -34.10 7.46 -12.54
N GLY A 112 -35.18 6.78 -12.18
CA GLY A 112 -36.26 7.15 -11.27
C GLY A 112 -37.52 7.46 -12.09
N GLY A 113 -38.23 6.40 -12.52
CA GLY A 113 -39.71 6.31 -12.62
C GLY A 113 -40.50 7.05 -13.72
N GLY A 114 -41.54 6.36 -14.21
CA GLY A 114 -42.73 6.90 -14.92
C GLY A 114 -42.77 6.52 -16.40
N ASP A 115 -43.37 5.39 -16.81
CA ASP A 115 -44.81 5.23 -17.12
C ASP A 115 -45.31 6.19 -18.23
N GLU A 116 -45.39 5.68 -19.47
CA GLU A 116 -46.29 6.21 -20.50
C GLU A 116 -46.83 5.04 -21.35
N GLY A 117 -47.92 4.45 -20.87
CA GLY A 117 -48.89 3.75 -21.71
C GLY A 117 -50.06 4.68 -22.01
N ALA A 118 -50.25 5.05 -23.27
CA ALA A 118 -51.54 5.48 -23.80
C ALA A 118 -51.61 5.13 -25.30
N GLY A 119 -52.29 4.03 -25.59
CA GLY A 119 -52.82 3.64 -26.89
C GLY A 119 -54.29 3.29 -26.73
#